data_AF-A0A1A2D771-F1
#
_entry.id   AF-A0A1A2D771-F1
#
_cell.length_a   1.000
_cell.length_b   1.000
_cell.length_c   1.000
_cell.angle_alpha   90.00
_cell.angle_beta   90.00
_cell.angle_gamma   90.00
#
_symmetry.space_group_name_H-M   'P 1'
#
loop_
_entity.id
_entity.type
_entity.pdbx_description
1 polymer ?
#
loop_
_entity_poly.entity_id
_entity_poly.type
_entity_poly.pdbx_seq_one_letter_code
_entity_poly.pdbx_strand_id
1 'polypeptide(L)'
;MPGDTTPEHDQQPAVEAEVVDPKPESTTPVEPVDSGYTPGGVPTFDAVREKVETRYSTAIGASELAAETPEGRSVAEQYDERQRAAAERLEQIREQMRKQSDESQ
;
A
#
# COMPACT_ATOMS: atom_id res chain seq x y z
N MET A 1 56.45 -6.53 2.68
CA MET A 1 55.29 -7.31 3.13
C MET A 1 54.29 -6.34 3.73
N PRO A 2 53.19 -6.01 3.03
CA PRO A 2 52.15 -5.13 3.56
C PRO A 2 51.31 -5.89 4.61
N GLY A 3 51.09 -5.23 5.76
CA GLY A 3 50.19 -5.70 6.80
C GLY A 3 48.73 -5.45 6.44
N ASP A 4 47.90 -6.38 6.85
CA ASP A 4 46.44 -6.37 6.81
C ASP A 4 45.90 -5.18 7.63
N THR A 5 45.03 -4.37 7.02
CA THR A 5 44.17 -3.40 7.72
C THR A 5 42.77 -3.46 7.14
N THR A 6 41.88 -4.03 7.95
CA THR A 6 40.42 -4.09 7.86
C THR A 6 39.78 -2.74 7.47
N PRO A 7 38.65 -2.72 6.72
CA PRO A 7 37.94 -1.48 6.44
C PRO A 7 37.28 -0.96 7.72
N GLU A 8 37.66 0.24 8.13
CA GLU A 8 37.05 0.98 9.23
C GLU A 8 35.60 1.34 8.85
N HIS A 9 34.64 0.76 9.58
CA HIS A 9 33.22 1.05 9.43
C HIS A 9 32.98 2.45 9.99
N ASP A 10 32.60 3.40 9.13
CA ASP A 10 32.13 4.74 9.50
C ASP A 10 31.03 4.60 10.57
N GLN A 11 31.43 4.79 11.83
CA GLN A 11 30.51 4.90 12.96
C GLN A 11 29.79 6.24 12.82
N GLN A 12 28.62 6.21 12.19
CA GLN A 12 27.69 7.32 12.27
C GLN A 12 27.41 7.61 13.74
N PRO A 13 27.47 8.88 14.19
CA PRO A 13 27.18 9.20 15.57
C PRO A 13 25.73 8.85 15.86
N ALA A 14 25.51 8.05 16.91
CA ALA A 14 24.18 7.79 17.45
C ALA A 14 23.54 9.14 17.82
N VAL A 15 22.44 9.49 17.13
CA VAL A 15 21.66 10.68 17.46
C VAL A 15 20.88 10.38 18.74
N GLU A 16 21.36 10.95 19.85
CA GLU A 16 20.69 10.88 21.14
C GLU A 16 19.43 11.75 21.08
N ALA A 17 18.26 11.12 21.02
CA ALA A 17 16.98 11.81 21.08
C ALA A 17 16.73 12.26 22.52
N GLU A 18 17.14 13.49 22.85
CA GLU A 18 16.78 14.13 24.12
C GLU A 18 15.28 14.39 24.15
N VAL A 19 14.58 13.76 25.10
CA VAL A 19 13.17 14.04 25.39
C VAL A 19 13.11 15.33 26.20
N VAL A 20 12.73 16.43 25.55
CA VAL A 20 12.46 17.71 26.22
C VAL A 20 11.13 17.60 26.98
N ASP A 21 11.19 17.67 28.31
CA ASP A 21 10.01 17.84 29.16
C ASP A 21 9.37 19.23 28.91
N PRO A 22 8.09 19.31 28.49
CA PRO A 22 7.46 20.61 28.25
C PRO A 22 7.15 21.31 29.58
N LYS A 23 7.89 22.38 29.86
CA LYS A 23 7.60 23.33 30.93
C LYS A 23 6.29 24.08 30.62
N PRO A 24 5.35 24.22 31.56
CA PRO A 24 4.11 24.95 31.31
C PRO A 24 4.40 26.46 31.28
N GLU A 25 4.67 27.01 30.09
CA GLU A 25 4.66 28.46 29.88
C GLU A 25 3.22 28.96 29.67
N SER A 26 2.90 30.06 30.34
CA SER A 26 1.58 30.69 30.39
C SER A 26 1.07 31.06 28.99
N THR A 27 0.03 30.39 28.52
CA THR A 27 -0.59 30.60 27.21
C THR A 27 -1.43 31.88 27.19
N THR A 28 -0.95 32.95 26.55
CA THR A 28 -1.85 33.95 25.95
C THR A 28 -2.67 33.25 24.85
N PRO A 29 -4.01 33.33 24.82
CA PRO A 29 -4.81 32.71 23.78
C PRO A 29 -4.49 33.33 22.41
N VAL A 30 -3.68 32.65 21.62
CA VAL A 30 -3.67 32.83 20.17
C VAL A 30 -4.85 32.00 19.70
N GLU A 31 -5.88 32.63 19.12
CA GLU A 31 -6.99 31.88 18.53
C GLU A 31 -6.41 30.81 17.61
N PRO A 32 -6.81 29.53 17.77
CA PRO A 32 -6.24 28.47 16.97
C PRO A 32 -6.61 28.73 15.51
N VAL A 33 -5.60 29.09 14.71
CA VAL A 33 -5.61 28.75 13.30
C VAL A 33 -5.96 27.27 13.22
N ASP A 34 -6.99 26.94 12.44
CA ASP A 34 -7.49 25.57 12.26
C ASP A 34 -6.49 24.76 11.44
N SER A 35 -5.32 24.55 12.04
CA SER A 35 -4.20 23.85 11.44
C SER A 35 -4.40 22.33 11.51
N GLY A 36 -5.38 21.87 12.30
CA GLY A 36 -5.54 20.46 12.65
C GLY A 36 -4.46 19.93 13.61
N TYR A 37 -3.59 20.79 14.14
CA TYR A 37 -2.56 20.44 15.11
C TYR A 37 -2.68 21.32 16.36
N THR A 38 -2.35 20.72 17.51
CA THR A 38 -2.14 21.43 18.77
C THR A 38 -0.86 22.27 18.69
N PRO A 39 -0.67 23.27 19.58
CA PRO A 39 0.57 24.05 19.63
C PRO A 39 1.84 23.20 19.83
N GLY A 40 1.71 22.02 20.45
CA GLY A 40 2.80 21.04 20.60
C GLY A 40 3.04 20.15 19.38
N GLY A 41 2.39 20.44 18.24
CA GLY A 41 2.55 19.70 17.00
C GLY A 41 1.84 18.34 16.95
N VAL A 42 1.02 18.01 17.96
CA VAL A 42 0.22 16.78 17.98
C VAL A 42 -1.08 17.01 17.19
N PRO A 43 -1.45 16.14 16.23
CA PRO A 43 -2.73 16.24 15.52
C PRO A 43 -3.92 16.26 16.49
N THR A 44 -4.92 17.08 16.21
CA THR A 44 -6.18 17.05 16.95
C THR A 44 -6.98 15.80 16.58
N PHE A 45 -7.92 15.42 17.46
CA PHE A 45 -8.79 14.27 17.18
C PHE A 45 -9.63 14.47 15.91
N ASP A 46 -10.13 15.70 15.70
CA ASP A 46 -10.92 16.02 14.51
C ASP A 46 -10.09 15.91 13.22
N ALA A 47 -8.83 16.36 13.23
CA ALA A 47 -7.93 16.22 12.07
C ALA A 47 -7.62 14.74 11.75
N VAL A 48 -7.46 13.89 12.76
CA VAL A 48 -7.29 12.44 12.54
C VAL A 48 -8.57 11.82 11.99
N ARG A 49 -9.73 12.18 12.54
CA ARG A 49 -11.04 11.70 12.06
C ARG A 49 -11.24 12.06 10.59
N GLU A 50 -11.11 13.33 10.23
CA GLU A 50 -11.29 13.82 8.86
C GLU A 50 -10.36 13.11 7.88
N LYS A 51 -9.10 12.88 8.29
CA LYS A 51 -8.11 12.16 7.49
C LYS A 51 -8.47 10.68 7.28
N VAL A 52 -9.05 10.03 8.29
CA VAL A 52 -9.54 8.65 8.17
C VAL A 52 -10.75 8.60 7.25
N GLU A 53 -11.71 9.51 7.41
CA GLU A 53 -12.92 9.58 6.58
C GLU A 53 -12.59 9.86 5.12
N THR A 54 -11.67 10.78 4.86
CA THR A 54 -11.20 11.10 3.51
C THR A 54 -10.54 9.88 2.87
N ARG A 55 -9.58 9.23 3.56
CA ARG A 55 -8.90 8.04 3.04
C ARG A 55 -9.86 6.87 2.79
N TYR A 56 -10.80 6.65 3.70
CA TYR A 56 -11.78 5.59 3.57
C TYR A 56 -12.70 5.85 2.37
N SER A 57 -13.22 7.07 2.24
CA SER A 57 -14.07 7.47 1.12
C SER A 57 -13.35 7.37 -0.22
N THR A 58 -12.08 7.81 -0.28
CA THR A 58 -11.25 7.66 -1.49
C THR A 58 -10.97 6.20 -1.79
N ALA A 59 -10.63 5.38 -0.79
CA ALA A 59 -10.32 3.97 -1.00
C ALA A 59 -11.47 3.18 -1.61
N ILE A 60 -12.72 3.51 -1.23
CA ILE A 60 -13.92 2.88 -1.81
C ILE A 60 -13.95 3.08 -3.34
N GLY A 61 -13.74 4.31 -3.83
CA GLY A 61 -13.81 4.61 -5.28
C GLY A 61 -12.49 4.41 -6.04
N ALA A 62 -11.34 4.41 -5.37
CA ALA A 62 -10.04 4.40 -6.04
C ALA A 62 -9.80 3.13 -6.88
N SER A 63 -10.34 1.99 -6.46
CA SER A 63 -10.22 0.74 -7.21
C SER A 63 -10.95 0.78 -8.55
N GLU A 64 -12.12 1.40 -8.60
CA GLU A 64 -12.92 1.57 -9.81
C GLU A 64 -12.20 2.51 -10.79
N LEU A 65 -11.71 3.66 -10.31
CA LEU A 65 -10.91 4.56 -11.14
C LEU A 65 -9.63 3.90 -11.65
N ALA A 66 -8.93 3.12 -10.81
CA ALA A 66 -7.74 2.40 -11.21
C ALA A 66 -8.03 1.36 -12.29
N ALA A 67 -9.16 0.65 -12.20
CA ALA A 67 -9.60 -0.29 -13.22
C ALA A 67 -9.95 0.38 -14.56
N GLU A 68 -10.45 1.61 -14.52
CA GLU A 68 -10.79 2.38 -15.72
C GLU A 68 -9.59 2.98 -16.45
N THR A 69 -8.39 2.96 -15.87
CA THR A 69 -7.16 3.38 -16.55
C THR A 69 -6.85 2.47 -17.76
N PRO A 70 -6.15 2.97 -18.80
CA PRO A 70 -5.71 2.14 -19.93
C PRO A 70 -4.91 0.91 -19.48
N GLU A 71 -4.03 1.08 -18.49
CA GLU A 71 -3.24 0.01 -17.90
C GLU A 71 -4.14 -1.01 -17.19
N GLY A 72 -5.09 -0.52 -16.38
CA GLY A 72 -6.07 -1.35 -15.67
C GLY A 72 -6.90 -2.23 -16.62
N ARG A 73 -7.38 -1.64 -17.72
CA ARG A 73 -8.11 -2.38 -18.77
C ARG A 73 -7.24 -3.43 -19.43
N SER A 74 -5.98 -3.11 -19.77
CA SER A 74 -5.08 -4.07 -20.41
C SER A 74 -4.77 -5.29 -19.53
N VAL A 75 -4.63 -5.08 -18.21
CA VAL A 75 -4.41 -6.18 -17.25
C VAL A 75 -5.65 -7.06 -17.15
N ALA A 76 -6.85 -6.46 -17.12
CA ALA A 76 -8.11 -7.20 -17.13
C ALA A 76 -8.28 -8.03 -18.40
N GLU A 77 -7.99 -7.46 -19.58
CA GLU A 77 -8.04 -8.17 -20.86
C GLU A 77 -7.09 -9.36 -20.90
N GLN A 78 -5.84 -9.20 -20.46
CA GLN A 78 -4.86 -10.30 -20.39
C GLN A 78 -5.28 -11.38 -19.39
N TYR A 79 -5.94 -11.01 -18.30
CA TYR A 79 -6.50 -11.97 -17.36
C TYR A 79 -7.64 -12.76 -18.01
N ASP A 80 -8.58 -12.09 -18.65
CA ASP A 80 -9.72 -12.71 -19.34
C ASP A 80 -9.27 -13.65 -20.47
N GLU A 81 -8.29 -13.25 -21.26
CA GLU A 81 -7.73 -14.08 -22.33
C GLU A 81 -7.12 -15.38 -21.76
N ARG A 82 -6.35 -15.28 -20.66
CA ARG A 82 -5.81 -16.45 -19.96
C ARG A 82 -6.92 -17.35 -19.43
N GLN A 83 -7.98 -16.79 -18.87
CA GLN A 83 -9.11 -17.55 -18.35
C GLN A 83 -9.88 -18.26 -19.47
N ARG A 84 -10.09 -17.61 -20.62
CA ARG A 84 -10.71 -18.23 -21.80
C ARG A 84 -9.86 -19.37 -22.34
N ALA A 85 -8.56 -19.15 -22.52
CA ALA A 85 -7.63 -20.19 -22.97
C ALA A 85 -7.59 -21.39 -22.01
N ALA A 86 -7.61 -21.14 -20.70
CA ALA A 86 -7.68 -22.19 -19.69
C ALA A 86 -9.01 -22.96 -19.77
N ALA A 87 -10.14 -22.27 -19.93
CA ALA A 87 -11.45 -22.88 -20.07
C ALA A 87 -11.55 -23.76 -21.32
N GLU A 88 -11.09 -23.26 -22.47
CA GLU A 88 -11.05 -24.02 -23.74
C GLU A 88 -10.19 -25.28 -23.60
N ARG A 89 -9.01 -25.16 -22.99
CA ARG A 89 -8.14 -26.32 -22.75
C ARG A 89 -8.80 -27.36 -21.84
N LEU A 90 -9.52 -26.93 -20.82
CA LEU A 90 -10.26 -27.85 -19.94
C LEU A 90 -11.40 -28.53 -20.67
N GLU A 91 -12.08 -27.84 -21.58
CA GLU A 91 -13.13 -28.42 -22.42
C GLU A 91 -12.56 -29.49 -23.36
N GLN A 92 -11.46 -29.19 -24.06
CA GLN A 92 -10.75 -30.16 -24.90
C GLN A 92 -10.35 -31.42 -24.13
N ILE A 93 -9.84 -31.28 -22.90
CA ILE A 93 -9.49 -32.42 -22.05
C ILE A 93 -10.74 -33.25 -21.71
N ARG A 94 -11.86 -32.60 -21.34
CA ARG A 94 -13.11 -33.31 -21.03
C ARG A 94 -13.65 -34.07 -22.24
N GLU A 95 -13.58 -33.47 -23.42
CA GLU A 95 -13.98 -34.14 -24.67
C GLU A 95 -13.10 -35.34 -24.98
N GLN A 96 -11.77 -35.21 -24.85
CA GLN A 96 -10.83 -36.31 -25.03
C GLN A 96 -11.13 -37.46 -24.05
N MET A 97 -11.38 -37.17 -22.78
CA MET A 97 -11.74 -38.17 -21.78
C MET A 97 -13.06 -38.89 -22.11
N ARG A 98 -14.08 -38.14 -22.56
CA ARG A 98 -15.36 -38.74 -22.98
C ARG A 98 -15.16 -39.66 -24.18
N LYS A 99 -14.45 -39.20 -25.21
CA LYS A 99 -14.18 -39.99 -26.42
C LYS A 99 -13.40 -41.27 -26.11
N GLN A 100 -12.37 -41.21 -25.27
CA GLN A 100 -11.60 -42.38 -24.85
C GLN A 100 -12.47 -43.41 -24.11
N SER A 101 -13.44 -42.94 -23.32
CA SER A 101 -14.39 -43.81 -22.60
C SER A 101 -15.35 -44.51 -23.57
N ASP A 102 -15.86 -43.78 -24.56
CA ASP A 102 -16.76 -44.33 -25.59
C ASP A 102 -16.05 -45.34 -26.51
N GLU A 103 -14.76 -45.14 -26.82
CA GLU A 103 -13.94 -46.06 -27.63
C GLU A 103 -13.52 -47.34 -26.88
N SER A 104 -13.66 -47.38 -25.56
CA SER A 104 -13.27 -48.52 -24.71
C SER A 104 -14.45 -49.44 -24.35
N GLN A 105 -15.63 -49.24 -24.95
CA GLN A 105 -16.85 -50.06 -24.80
C GLN A 105 -17.07 -50.93 -26.04
#